data_AF-A0ABD2Q2A3-F1
#
_entry.id   AF-A0ABD2Q2A3-F1
#
_cell.length_a   1.000
_cell.length_b   1.000
_cell.length_c   1.000
_cell.angle_alpha   90.00
_cell.angle_beta   90.00
_cell.angle_gamma   90.00
#
_symmetry.space_group_name_H-M   'P 1'
#
loop_
_entity.id
_entity.type
_entity.pdbx_description
1 polymer ?
#
loop_
_entity_poly.entity_id
_entity_poly.type
_entity_poly.pdbx_seq_one_letter_code
_entity_poly.pdbx_strand_id
1 'polypeptide(L)'
;MRFRDNLKKELADCFPQARLMMVSDTTRALRLNLKDKLDTESNVIYKFDCACGACYIGRTQRRLSERISEHIPAWLVPGDGDPTTRTGGERKTTAVSEHVANCRISAGGSYSFKVYLRLGRSKGFHTLATLEALAIEKEKPPLCVQETTVRGLTLKW
;
A
#
# COMPACT_ATOMS: atom_id res chain seq x y z
N MET A 1 -6.37 -21.33 13.80
CA MET A 1 -7.09 -22.01 14.89
C MET A 1 -6.37 -23.25 15.42
N ARG A 2 -5.81 -24.15 14.59
CA ARG A 2 -5.16 -25.40 15.05
C ARG A 2 -4.00 -25.27 16.07
N PHE A 3 -3.24 -24.17 16.08
CA PHE A 3 -2.09 -24.02 16.97
C PHE A 3 -2.48 -23.95 18.46
N ARG A 4 -3.55 -23.21 18.78
CA ARG A 4 -4.04 -23.05 20.16
C ARG A 4 -4.49 -24.38 20.76
N ASP A 5 -5.21 -25.16 19.97
CA ASP A 5 -5.81 -26.42 20.43
C ASP A 5 -4.72 -27.48 20.65
N ASN A 6 -3.68 -27.51 19.80
CA ASN A 6 -2.51 -28.37 20.02
C ASN A 6 -1.74 -27.97 21.29
N LEU A 7 -1.52 -26.66 21.50
CA LEU A 7 -0.75 -26.18 22.64
C LEU A 7 -1.48 -26.42 23.96
N LYS A 8 -2.82 -26.30 23.97
CA LYS A 8 -3.64 -26.70 25.13
C LYS A 8 -3.50 -28.19 25.47
N LYS A 9 -3.49 -29.05 24.45
CA LYS A 9 -3.39 -30.51 24.63
C LYS A 9 -2.06 -30.89 25.28
N GLU A 10 -0.95 -30.45 24.68
CA GLU A 10 0.41 -30.72 25.18
C GLU A 10 0.62 -30.20 26.61
N LEU A 11 0.08 -29.03 26.93
CA LEU A 11 0.24 -28.42 28.24
C LEU A 11 -0.61 -29.12 29.31
N ALA A 12 -1.77 -29.67 28.94
CA ALA A 12 -2.57 -30.51 29.84
C ALA A 12 -1.86 -31.82 30.20
N ASP A 13 -1.08 -32.38 29.27
CA ASP A 13 -0.31 -33.61 29.48
C ASP A 13 0.89 -33.38 30.42
N CYS A 14 1.54 -32.21 30.34
CA CYS A 14 2.73 -31.90 31.15
C CYS A 14 2.42 -31.19 32.48
N PHE A 15 1.39 -30.34 32.50
CA PHE A 15 1.05 -29.47 33.64
C PHE A 15 -0.47 -29.37 33.79
N PRO A 16 -1.16 -30.42 34.28
CA PRO A 16 -2.62 -30.48 34.35
C PRO A 16 -3.25 -29.39 35.25
N GLN A 17 -2.46 -28.83 36.17
CA GLN A 17 -2.89 -27.78 37.10
C GLN A 17 -2.79 -26.37 36.48
N ALA A 18 -2.07 -26.21 35.37
CA ALA A 18 -1.77 -24.92 34.77
C ALA A 18 -2.85 -24.51 33.77
N ARG A 19 -3.38 -23.29 33.92
CA ARG A 19 -4.37 -22.73 32.98
C ARG A 19 -3.67 -21.92 31.89
N LEU A 20 -3.63 -22.45 30.66
CA LEU A 20 -3.12 -21.71 29.50
C LEU A 20 -3.93 -20.42 29.29
N MET A 21 -3.26 -19.27 29.45
CA MET A 21 -3.82 -17.96 29.16
C MET A 21 -3.11 -17.36 27.95
N MET A 22 -3.87 -17.09 26.89
CA MET A 22 -3.36 -16.41 25.71
C MET A 22 -3.49 -14.90 25.93
N VAL A 23 -2.36 -14.22 26.15
CA VAL A 23 -2.33 -12.77 26.41
C VAL A 23 -2.42 -11.97 25.11
N SER A 24 -1.84 -12.47 24.03
CA SER A 24 -1.92 -11.88 22.70
C SER A 24 -1.80 -12.95 21.61
N ASP A 25 -2.41 -12.68 20.45
CA ASP A 25 -2.26 -13.48 19.23
C ASP A 25 -1.85 -12.55 18.09
N THR A 26 -0.76 -12.90 17.40
CA THR A 26 -0.31 -12.19 16.21
C THR A 26 -0.83 -12.93 14.98
N THR A 27 -1.89 -12.41 14.36
CA THR A 27 -2.28 -12.86 13.02
C THR A 27 -1.30 -12.30 12.00
N ARG A 28 -0.81 -13.15 11.07
CA ARG A 28 -0.04 -12.68 9.90
C ARG A 28 -0.83 -11.57 9.22
N ALA A 29 -0.34 -10.34 9.32
CA ALA A 29 -1.01 -9.17 8.77
C ALA A 29 -1.01 -9.18 7.23
N LEU A 30 -0.07 -9.92 6.65
CA LEU A 30 0.15 -10.04 5.21
C LEU A 30 -0.55 -11.29 4.68
N ARG A 31 -1.79 -11.15 4.19
CA ARG A 31 -2.33 -12.07 3.19
C ARG A 31 -2.21 -11.41 1.82
N LEU A 32 -1.17 -11.81 1.07
CA LEU A 32 -1.00 -11.48 -0.34
C LEU A 32 -2.05 -12.28 -1.14
N ASN A 33 -3.29 -11.80 -1.19
CA ASN A 33 -4.29 -12.37 -2.11
C ASN A 33 -4.09 -11.69 -3.47
N LEU A 34 -3.38 -12.38 -4.36
CA LEU A 34 -2.97 -11.89 -5.69
C LEU A 34 -4.08 -11.91 -6.77
N LYS A 35 -5.36 -12.08 -6.40
CA LYS A 35 -6.43 -12.32 -7.37
C LYS A 35 -7.55 -11.27 -7.35
N ASP A 36 -7.86 -10.78 -8.55
CA ASP A 36 -9.10 -10.19 -9.07
C ASP A 36 -9.45 -8.69 -8.90
N LYS A 37 -10.04 -8.20 -10.01
CA LYS A 37 -10.58 -6.88 -10.45
C LYS A 37 -10.24 -5.65 -9.61
N LEU A 38 -9.53 -4.73 -10.26
CA LEU A 38 -9.04 -3.45 -9.75
C LEU A 38 -10.15 -2.46 -9.31
N ASP A 39 -11.37 -2.62 -9.82
CA ASP A 39 -12.35 -1.52 -9.84
C ASP A 39 -13.18 -1.35 -8.56
N THR A 40 -13.27 -2.35 -7.70
CA THR A 40 -14.20 -2.34 -6.54
C THR A 40 -13.54 -2.40 -5.18
N GLU A 41 -12.22 -2.55 -5.12
CA GLU A 41 -11.53 -2.82 -3.85
C GLU A 41 -11.30 -1.54 -3.05
N SER A 42 -11.63 -1.58 -1.75
CA SER A 42 -11.38 -0.52 -0.78
C SER A 42 -10.60 -1.06 0.42
N ASN A 43 -9.96 -0.17 1.21
CA ASN A 43 -9.08 -0.55 2.32
C ASN A 43 -7.92 -1.46 1.87
N VAL A 44 -7.21 -1.03 0.83
CA VAL A 44 -6.12 -1.78 0.21
C VAL A 44 -4.82 -1.00 0.21
N ILE A 45 -3.71 -1.75 0.22
CA ILE A 45 -2.42 -1.26 -0.22
C ILE A 45 -2.31 -1.66 -1.70
N TYR A 46 -2.00 -0.71 -2.56
CA TYR A 46 -1.78 -0.95 -3.99
C TYR A 46 -0.33 -0.67 -4.36
N LYS A 47 0.11 -1.29 -5.45
CA LYS A 47 1.40 -1.05 -6.09
C LYS A 47 1.14 -0.52 -7.50
N PHE A 48 1.83 0.54 -7.86
CA PHE A 48 1.97 0.99 -9.24
C PHE A 48 3.33 0.52 -9.74
N ASP A 49 3.36 -0.15 -10.89
CA ASP A 49 4.57 -0.60 -11.56
C ASP A 49 4.63 0.04 -12.95
N CYS A 50 5.66 0.86 -13.17
CA CYS A 50 5.93 1.41 -14.49
C CYS A 50 6.80 0.46 -15.31
N ALA A 51 6.60 0.44 -16.63
CA ALA A 51 7.43 -0.35 -17.55
C ALA A 51 8.92 0.05 -17.51
N CYS A 52 9.26 1.26 -17.06
CA CYS A 52 10.65 1.66 -16.84
C CYS A 52 11.31 1.04 -15.59
N GLY A 53 10.57 0.23 -14.82
CA GLY A 53 11.04 -0.40 -13.58
C GLY A 53 10.81 0.42 -12.32
N ALA A 54 10.39 1.69 -12.44
CA ALA A 54 9.99 2.48 -11.28
C ALA A 54 8.67 1.94 -10.70
N CYS A 55 8.58 1.89 -9.37
CA CYS A 55 7.36 1.49 -8.69
C CYS A 55 7.02 2.41 -7.52
N TYR A 56 5.74 2.42 -7.16
CA TYR A 56 5.16 3.18 -6.07
C TYR A 56 4.26 2.26 -5.24
N ILE A 57 4.25 2.44 -3.93
CA ILE A 57 3.34 1.76 -3.01
C ILE A 57 2.54 2.83 -2.29
N GLY A 58 1.22 2.67 -2.29
CA GLY A 58 0.31 3.57 -1.60
C GLY A 58 -0.84 2.81 -0.97
N ARG A 59 -1.54 3.47 -0.05
CA ARG A 59 -2.80 2.98 0.53
C ARG A 59 -4.01 3.76 0.07
N THR A 60 -5.17 3.13 0.13
CA THR A 60 -6.46 3.81 0.02
C THR A 60 -7.51 3.17 0.90
N GLN A 61 -8.31 4.00 1.57
CA GLN A 61 -9.56 3.57 2.23
C GLN A 61 -10.74 3.59 1.26
N ARG A 62 -10.65 4.42 0.21
CA ARG A 62 -11.64 4.55 -0.85
C ARG A 62 -11.46 3.44 -1.89
N ARG A 63 -12.28 3.45 -2.93
CA ARG A 63 -12.11 2.54 -4.07
C ARG A 63 -10.75 2.80 -4.73
N LEU A 64 -10.06 1.73 -5.12
CA LEU A 64 -8.79 1.83 -5.81
C LEU A 64 -8.93 2.60 -7.14
N SER A 65 -10.04 2.41 -7.86
CA SER A 65 -10.36 3.16 -9.09
C SER A 65 -10.39 4.68 -8.88
N GLU A 66 -10.98 5.16 -7.79
CA GLU A 66 -10.97 6.59 -7.42
C GLU A 66 -9.55 7.08 -7.14
N ARG A 67 -8.73 6.26 -6.46
CA ARG A 67 -7.33 6.64 -6.20
C ARG A 67 -6.49 6.64 -7.48
N ILE A 68 -6.77 5.75 -8.43
CA ILE A 68 -6.10 5.72 -9.73
C ILE A 68 -6.43 6.97 -10.53
N SER A 69 -7.69 7.43 -10.56
CA SER A 69 -8.07 8.65 -11.28
C SER A 69 -7.46 9.92 -10.68
N GLU A 70 -7.18 9.93 -9.37
CA GLU A 70 -6.39 10.98 -8.72
C GLU A 70 -4.93 11.01 -9.22
N HIS A 71 -4.34 9.84 -9.52
CA HIS A 71 -2.97 9.71 -10.01
C HIS A 71 -2.84 9.91 -11.53
N ILE A 72 -3.81 9.42 -12.30
CA ILE A 72 -3.82 9.49 -13.76
C ILE A 72 -5.12 10.16 -14.19
N PRO A 73 -5.19 11.49 -14.13
CA PRO A 73 -6.33 12.22 -14.65
C PRO A 73 -6.39 12.10 -16.18
N ALA A 74 -7.58 12.27 -16.75
CA ALA A 74 -7.83 12.08 -18.19
C ALA A 74 -6.90 12.92 -19.10
N TRP A 75 -6.43 14.08 -18.64
CA TRP A 75 -5.51 14.94 -19.38
C TRP A 75 -4.06 14.42 -19.42
N LEU A 76 -3.68 13.51 -18.52
CA LEU A 76 -2.34 12.93 -18.43
C LEU A 76 -2.18 11.72 -19.37
N VAL A 77 -3.30 11.11 -19.78
CA VAL A 77 -3.31 10.07 -20.80
C VAL A 77 -3.12 10.75 -22.16
N PRO A 78 -2.15 10.33 -22.98
CA PRO A 78 -2.02 10.82 -24.35
C PRO A 78 -3.26 10.37 -25.14
N GLY A 79 -4.27 11.21 -25.21
CA GLY A 79 -5.20 11.24 -26.33
C GLY A 79 -4.65 12.17 -27.41
N ASP A 80 -5.16 12.09 -28.63
CA ASP A 80 -4.78 12.89 -29.81
C ASP A 80 -5.05 14.41 -29.67
N GLY A 81 -5.10 14.93 -28.44
CA GLY A 81 -5.32 16.32 -28.10
C GLY A 81 -4.02 17.10 -28.04
N ASP A 82 -4.04 18.24 -28.71
CA ASP A 82 -2.97 19.22 -28.85
C ASP A 82 -2.17 19.48 -27.54
N PRO A 83 -0.82 19.42 -27.54
CA PRO A 83 0.03 19.63 -26.35
C PRO A 83 -0.06 21.04 -25.73
N THR A 84 -0.77 21.96 -26.37
CA THR A 84 -0.75 23.39 -26.09
C THR A 84 -1.78 23.84 -25.05
N THR A 85 -2.78 23.02 -24.71
CA THR A 85 -3.78 23.31 -23.67
C THR A 85 -3.29 22.97 -22.26
N ARG A 86 -2.05 23.33 -21.93
CA ARG A 86 -1.50 23.19 -20.56
C ARG A 86 -1.93 24.40 -19.73
N THR A 87 -3.21 24.48 -19.37
CA THR A 87 -3.75 25.57 -18.52
C THR A 87 -3.17 25.53 -17.10
N GLY A 88 -2.62 26.66 -16.68
CA GLY A 88 -1.93 26.90 -15.40
C GLY A 88 -2.86 27.13 -14.23
N GLY A 89 -3.40 26.04 -13.67
CA GLY A 89 -3.82 26.00 -12.26
C GLY A 89 -2.78 25.24 -11.43
N GLU A 90 -2.71 25.49 -10.11
CA GLU A 90 -1.93 24.66 -9.18
C GLU A 90 -2.40 23.20 -9.28
N ARG A 91 -1.63 22.36 -9.96
CA ARG A 91 -1.94 20.94 -10.13
C ARG A 91 -1.41 20.22 -8.91
N LYS A 92 -2.29 19.54 -8.18
CA LYS A 92 -1.86 18.58 -7.15
C LYS A 92 -1.14 17.43 -7.85
N THR A 93 0.17 17.51 -7.92
CA THR A 93 1.02 16.46 -8.48
C THR A 93 1.31 15.44 -7.39
N THR A 94 1.00 14.19 -7.70
CA THR A 94 1.48 13.02 -6.95
C THR A 94 2.78 12.52 -7.57
N ALA A 95 3.61 11.81 -6.80
CA ALA A 95 4.83 11.19 -7.33
C ALA A 95 4.55 10.29 -8.56
N VAL A 96 3.40 9.59 -8.57
CA VAL A 96 2.97 8.78 -9.72
C VAL A 96 2.62 9.66 -10.92
N SER A 97 1.80 10.71 -10.74
CA SER A 97 1.41 11.59 -11.85
C SER A 97 2.60 12.33 -12.45
N GLU A 98 3.54 12.76 -11.60
CA GLU A 98 4.78 13.43 -12.02
C GLU A 98 5.70 12.44 -12.77
N HIS A 99 5.83 11.22 -12.27
CA HIS A 99 6.59 10.18 -12.95
C HIS A 99 5.99 9.85 -14.33
N VAL A 100 4.67 9.63 -14.41
CA VAL A 100 3.99 9.30 -15.67
C VAL A 100 4.12 10.42 -16.69
N ALA A 101 4.01 11.69 -16.26
CA ALA A 101 4.19 12.86 -17.13
C ALA A 101 5.58 12.92 -17.78
N ASN A 102 6.61 12.41 -17.08
CA ASN A 102 8.01 12.54 -17.49
C ASN A 102 8.61 11.23 -18.03
N CYS A 103 7.96 10.09 -17.82
CA CYS A 103 8.49 8.81 -18.24
C CYS A 103 7.98 8.42 -19.64
N ARG A 104 8.92 8.38 -20.60
CA ARG A 104 8.69 8.13 -22.03
C ARG A 104 8.19 6.73 -22.37
N ILE A 105 8.38 5.77 -21.47
CA ILE A 105 8.00 4.35 -21.63
C ILE A 105 6.73 4.06 -20.81
N SER A 106 6.15 5.07 -20.18
CA SER A 106 4.96 4.89 -19.33
C SER A 106 3.80 4.38 -20.15
N ALA A 107 3.45 3.15 -19.85
CA ALA A 107 2.17 2.56 -20.13
C ALA A 107 1.16 3.17 -19.13
N GLY A 108 0.80 4.45 -19.32
CA GLY A 108 0.05 5.30 -18.38
C GLY A 108 -1.42 4.90 -18.15
N GLY A 109 -1.75 3.62 -18.26
CA GLY A 109 -3.09 3.10 -18.04
C GLY A 109 -3.31 2.54 -16.64
N SER A 110 -4.58 2.30 -16.32
CA SER A 110 -5.02 1.68 -15.07
C SER A 110 -4.43 0.29 -14.81
N TYR A 111 -3.99 -0.42 -15.86
CA TYR A 111 -3.36 -1.75 -15.75
C TYR A 111 -2.00 -1.75 -15.05
N SER A 112 -1.34 -0.59 -14.94
CA SER A 112 -0.08 -0.44 -14.21
C SER A 112 -0.28 -0.45 -12.69
N PHE A 113 -1.53 -0.49 -12.21
CA PHE A 113 -1.85 -0.60 -10.79
C PHE A 113 -2.30 -2.02 -10.46
N LYS A 114 -1.91 -2.50 -9.27
CA LYS A 114 -2.35 -3.78 -8.71
C LYS A 114 -2.58 -3.68 -7.22
N VAL A 115 -3.52 -4.49 -6.71
CA VAL A 115 -3.69 -4.66 -5.26
C VAL A 115 -2.50 -5.44 -4.71
N TYR A 116 -1.75 -4.82 -3.80
CA TYR A 116 -0.60 -5.43 -3.12
C TYR A 116 -1.05 -6.18 -1.86
N LEU A 117 -1.85 -5.55 -1.00
CA LEU A 117 -2.39 -6.15 0.21
C LEU A 117 -3.84 -5.73 0.44
N ARG A 118 -4.65 -6.65 0.96
CA ARG A 118 -6.02 -6.40 1.39
C ARG A 118 -6.12 -6.43 2.89
N LEU A 119 -6.80 -5.46 3.48
CA LEU A 119 -7.22 -5.56 4.87
C LEU A 119 -8.62 -6.14 4.96
N GLY A 120 -8.81 -7.04 5.93
CA GLY A 120 -10.16 -7.48 6.29
C GLY A 120 -10.99 -6.31 6.81
N ARG A 121 -12.29 -6.33 6.53
CA ARG A 121 -13.27 -5.27 6.85
C ARG A 121 -13.30 -4.82 8.32
N SER A 122 -12.73 -5.59 9.24
CA SER A 122 -12.69 -5.33 10.68
C SER A 122 -11.44 -4.60 11.18
N LYS A 123 -10.47 -4.26 10.30
CA LYS A 123 -9.23 -3.59 10.72
C LYS A 123 -9.28 -2.08 10.45
N GLY A 124 -8.91 -1.29 11.47
CA GLY A 124 -8.98 0.18 11.44
C GLY A 124 -7.83 0.88 10.70
N PHE A 125 -7.97 2.19 10.49
CA PHE A 125 -7.08 3.07 9.69
C PHE A 125 -5.59 2.95 10.01
N HIS A 126 -5.20 2.90 11.28
CA HIS A 126 -3.81 2.81 11.70
C HIS A 126 -3.13 1.55 11.12
N THR A 127 -3.89 0.48 10.95
CA THR A 127 -3.39 -0.76 10.32
C THR A 127 -2.98 -0.53 8.86
N LEU A 128 -3.71 0.29 8.09
CA LEU A 128 -3.33 0.62 6.72
C LEU A 128 -2.03 1.43 6.67
N ALA A 129 -1.86 2.38 7.60
CA ALA A 129 -0.64 3.19 7.70
C ALA A 129 0.58 2.30 7.96
N THR A 130 0.47 1.43 8.96
CA THR A 130 1.55 0.52 9.33
C THR A 130 1.86 -0.47 8.20
N LEU A 131 0.84 -1.02 7.54
CA LEU A 131 1.04 -1.95 6.44
C LEU A 131 1.64 -1.29 5.20
N GLU A 132 1.28 -0.04 4.91
CA GLU A 132 1.94 0.77 3.88
C GLU A 132 3.42 0.96 4.20
N ALA A 133 3.74 1.40 5.42
CA ALA A 133 5.12 1.63 5.85
C ALA A 133 5.96 0.34 5.75
N LEU A 134 5.42 -0.79 6.22
CA LEU A 134 6.08 -2.10 6.11
C LEU A 134 6.26 -2.54 4.66
N ALA A 135 5.30 -2.27 3.79
CA ALA A 135 5.39 -2.59 2.37
C ALA A 135 6.46 -1.74 1.67
N ILE A 136 6.52 -0.44 1.98
CA ILE A 136 7.57 0.48 1.49
C ILE A 136 8.95 0.04 1.98
N GLU A 137 9.09 -0.25 3.28
CA GLU A 137 10.36 -0.70 3.87
C GLU A 137 10.85 -2.01 3.22
N LYS A 138 9.94 -2.95 2.97
CA LYS A 138 10.25 -4.24 2.37
C LYS A 138 10.66 -4.13 0.89
N GLU A 139 9.92 -3.37 0.10
CA GLU A 139 10.08 -3.32 -1.36
C GLU A 139 11.01 -2.19 -1.84
N LYS A 140 11.23 -1.18 -0.99
CA LYS A 140 12.02 0.03 -1.27
C LYS A 140 11.67 0.69 -2.62
N PRO A 141 10.38 1.00 -2.88
CA PRO A 141 9.94 1.55 -4.15
C PRO A 141 10.53 2.96 -4.39
N PRO A 142 11.13 3.23 -5.56
CA PRO A 142 11.86 4.47 -5.83
C PRO A 142 10.97 5.72 -5.86
N LEU A 143 9.67 5.57 -6.11
CA LEU A 143 8.74 6.71 -6.15
C LEU A 143 8.18 7.07 -4.77
N CYS A 144 8.43 6.26 -3.73
CA CYS A 144 8.03 6.58 -2.36
C CYS A 144 9.15 7.33 -1.64
N VAL A 145 9.40 8.58 -2.06
CA VAL A 145 10.38 9.44 -1.39
C VAL A 145 9.76 9.98 -0.11
N GLN A 146 10.31 9.58 1.03
CA GLN A 146 10.00 10.20 2.31
C GLN A 146 11.01 11.31 2.56
N GLU A 147 10.54 12.49 2.96
CA GLU A 147 11.46 13.52 3.44
C GLU A 147 12.13 13.01 4.72
N THR A 148 13.44 12.79 4.65
CA THR A 148 14.28 12.57 5.82
C THR A 148 14.31 13.86 6.63
N THR A 149 13.32 14.03 7.51
CA THR A 149 13.39 15.02 8.60
C THR A 149 14.34 14.50 9.65
N VAL A 150 15.64 14.47 9.33
CA VAL A 150 16.70 14.24 10.32
C VAL A 150 16.81 15.51 11.15
N ARG A 151 15.84 15.77 12.03
CA ARG A 151 16.11 16.57 13.21
C ARG A 151 16.95 15.68 14.11
N GLY A 152 18.27 15.89 14.08
CA GLY A 152 19.14 15.34 15.11
C GLY A 152 18.53 15.69 16.47
N LEU A 153 18.17 14.66 17.24
CA LEU A 153 17.76 14.86 18.62
C LEU A 153 19.01 15.33 19.37
N THR A 154 19.20 16.65 19.44
CA THR A 154 20.17 17.25 20.35
C THR A 154 19.59 17.14 21.75
N LEU A 155 19.70 15.94 22.33
CA LEU A 155 19.38 15.73 23.73
C LEU A 155 20.43 16.49 24.54
N LYS A 156 20.02 17.60 25.14
CA LYS A 156 20.76 18.23 26.24
C LYS A 156 20.53 17.34 27.46
N TRP A 157 21.40 16.35 27.62
CA TRP A 157 21.68 15.85 28.96
C TRP A 157 22.35 16.97 29.76
#